data_AF-A0A9D5AP89-F1
#
_entry.id   AF-A0A9D5AP89-F1
#
_cell.length_a   1.000
_cell.length_b   1.000
_cell.length_c   1.000
_cell.angle_alpha   90.00
_cell.angle_beta   90.00
_cell.angle_gamma   90.00
#
_symmetry.space_group_name_H-M   'P 1'
#
loop_
_entity.id
_entity.type
_entity.pdbx_description
1 polymer ?
#
loop_
_entity_poly.entity_id
_entity_poly.type
_entity_poly.pdbx_seq_one_letter_code
_entity_poly.pdbx_strand_id
1 'polypeptide(L)'
;MKPSGLIDEAVERWGVKLSHDQAYKAKRKAMELVQEAGFAKTCKPLIGLDACFLKGDYHGQLMATLGRDGKNQNFLIAYFVVEAETKGFMTMGLVPVVQGISANVESRLCVKNLYGNWKKKHLGLELKEVLWATARATTTPTWEREMLRMKAMKEDAWKDMLDEKSKGVATWLHWIHMS
;
A
#
# COMPACT_ATOMS: atom_id res chain seq x y z
N MET A 1 -2.05 -10.83 19.66
CA MET A 1 -2.39 -11.14 21.07
C MET A 1 -1.94 -12.55 21.44
N LYS A 2 -1.35 -12.74 22.63
CA LYS A 2 -1.04 -14.07 23.19
C LYS A 2 -2.32 -14.71 23.74
N PRO A 3 -2.46 -16.05 23.76
CA PRO A 3 -3.65 -16.72 24.31
C PRO A 3 -3.97 -16.30 25.76
N SER A 4 -2.95 -16.05 26.58
CA SER A 4 -3.13 -15.53 27.95
C SER A 4 -3.87 -14.20 27.98
N GLY A 5 -3.47 -13.24 27.14
CA GLY A 5 -4.14 -11.94 27.06
C GLY A 5 -5.60 -12.02 26.56
N LEU A 6 -5.93 -13.02 25.72
CA LEU A 6 -7.32 -13.26 25.30
C LEU A 6 -8.17 -13.79 26.46
N ILE A 7 -7.59 -14.62 27.34
CA ILE A 7 -8.26 -15.15 28.53
C ILE A 7 -8.52 -14.02 29.52
N ASP A 8 -7.50 -13.19 29.78
CA ASP A 8 -7.60 -12.05 30.70
C ASP A 8 -8.68 -11.07 30.23
N GLU A 9 -8.67 -10.71 28.94
CA GLU A 9 -9.68 -9.84 28.34
C GLU A 9 -11.08 -10.47 28.39
N ALA A 10 -11.20 -11.79 28.18
CA ALA A 10 -12.49 -12.46 28.21
C ALA A 10 -13.15 -12.46 29.59
N VAL A 11 -12.32 -12.61 30.63
CA VAL A 11 -12.76 -12.51 32.02
C VAL A 11 -13.11 -11.06 32.36
N GLU A 12 -12.28 -10.10 31.96
CA GLU A 12 -12.47 -8.68 32.26
C GLU A 12 -13.73 -8.10 31.59
N ARG A 13 -13.92 -8.36 30.30
CA ARG A 13 -14.99 -7.73 29.51
C ARG A 13 -16.33 -8.45 29.57
N TRP A 14 -16.29 -9.78 29.67
CA TRP A 14 -17.49 -10.60 29.55
C TRP A 14 -17.70 -11.54 30.74
N GLY A 15 -16.80 -11.54 31.74
CA GLY A 15 -16.89 -12.46 32.88
C GLY A 15 -16.73 -13.93 32.49
N VAL A 16 -16.26 -14.23 31.27
CA VAL A 16 -16.17 -15.59 30.73
C VAL A 16 -14.76 -16.11 30.92
N LYS A 17 -14.63 -17.20 31.69
CA LYS A 17 -13.36 -17.89 31.85
C LYS A 17 -13.12 -18.86 30.70
N LEU A 18 -12.11 -18.59 29.89
CA LEU A 18 -11.65 -19.47 28.82
C LEU A 18 -10.47 -20.31 29.30
N SER A 19 -10.45 -21.59 28.92
CA SER A 19 -9.24 -22.41 29.00
C SER A 19 -8.21 -21.97 27.95
N HIS A 20 -6.94 -22.31 28.18
CA HIS A 20 -5.88 -22.04 27.22
C HIS A 20 -6.15 -22.63 25.83
N ASP A 21 -6.72 -23.83 25.79
CA ASP A 21 -7.10 -24.52 24.56
C ASP A 21 -8.25 -23.83 23.82
N GLN A 22 -9.27 -23.35 24.54
CA GLN A 22 -10.36 -22.59 23.95
C GLN A 22 -9.86 -21.25 23.38
N ALA A 23 -8.99 -20.55 24.12
CA ALA A 23 -8.37 -19.32 23.66
C ALA A 23 -7.48 -19.56 22.42
N TYR A 24 -6.72 -20.66 22.41
CA TYR A 24 -5.90 -21.05 21.27
C TYR A 24 -6.74 -21.38 20.02
N LYS A 25 -7.81 -22.16 20.18
CA LYS A 25 -8.73 -22.51 19.08
C LYS A 25 -9.48 -21.30 18.55
N ALA A 26 -9.97 -20.42 19.43
CA ALA A 26 -10.61 -19.17 19.04
C ALA A 26 -9.65 -18.27 18.26
N LYS A 27 -8.41 -18.14 18.73
CA LYS A 27 -7.35 -17.42 18.01
C LYS A 27 -7.06 -18.04 16.64
N ARG A 28 -6.88 -19.36 16.55
CA ARG A 28 -6.64 -20.07 15.29
C ARG A 28 -7.78 -19.83 14.30
N LYS A 29 -9.03 -19.97 14.74
CA LYS A 29 -10.20 -19.74 13.89
C LYS A 29 -10.34 -18.28 13.47
N ALA A 30 -10.04 -17.33 14.34
CA ALA A 30 -9.97 -15.92 13.98
C ALA A 30 -8.87 -15.65 12.93
N MET A 31 -7.70 -16.29 13.08
CA MET A 31 -6.61 -16.19 12.09
C MET A 31 -7.01 -16.82 10.74
N GLU A 32 -7.64 -17.99 10.75
CA GLU A 32 -8.15 -18.66 9.55
C GLU A 32 -9.23 -17.81 8.85
N LEU A 33 -10.18 -17.23 9.60
CA LEU A 33 -11.19 -16.31 9.05
C LEU A 33 -10.59 -15.04 8.44
N VAL A 34 -9.54 -14.50 9.07
CA VAL A 34 -8.78 -13.36 8.54
C VAL A 34 -8.00 -13.76 7.28
N GLN A 35 -7.43 -14.96 7.24
CA GLN A 35 -6.61 -15.46 6.13
C GLN A 35 -7.43 -15.92 4.91
N GLU A 36 -8.57 -16.61 5.09
CA GLU A 36 -9.32 -17.20 3.97
C GLU A 36 -10.41 -16.30 3.39
N ALA A 37 -10.86 -15.25 4.08
CA ALA A 37 -12.04 -14.48 3.63
C ALA A 37 -12.05 -12.99 3.99
N GLY A 38 -11.11 -12.48 4.79
CA GLY A 38 -11.15 -11.10 5.29
C GLY A 38 -11.10 -10.06 4.17
N PHE A 39 -10.11 -10.16 3.29
CA PHE A 39 -9.90 -9.14 2.25
C PHE A 39 -11.01 -9.14 1.19
N ALA A 40 -11.30 -10.29 0.57
CA ALA A 40 -12.25 -10.38 -0.53
C ALA A 40 -13.71 -10.08 -0.14
N LYS A 41 -14.11 -10.26 1.13
CA LYS A 41 -15.52 -10.08 1.56
C LYS A 41 -15.80 -8.84 2.41
N THR A 42 -14.81 -8.30 3.12
CA THR A 42 -15.05 -7.24 4.13
C THR A 42 -14.18 -6.00 3.98
N CYS A 43 -13.15 -6.07 3.12
CA CYS A 43 -12.19 -4.98 2.99
C CYS A 43 -12.54 -4.08 1.81
N LYS A 44 -12.05 -2.84 1.90
CA LYS A 44 -12.05 -1.96 0.75
C LYS A 44 -11.17 -2.57 -0.32
N PRO A 45 -11.54 -2.41 -1.59
CA PRO A 45 -10.73 -2.87 -2.71
C PRO A 45 -9.51 -1.96 -2.88
N LEU A 46 -8.64 -1.93 -1.88
CA LEU A 46 -7.49 -1.07 -1.81
C LEU A 46 -6.39 -1.79 -1.05
N ILE A 47 -5.30 -2.10 -1.75
CA ILE A 47 -4.08 -2.65 -1.17
C ILE A 47 -2.98 -1.59 -1.28
N GLY A 48 -2.34 -1.26 -0.16
CA GLY A 48 -1.14 -0.45 -0.11
C GLY A 48 0.10 -1.33 0.05
N LEU A 49 1.16 -1.04 -0.68
CA LEU A 49 2.48 -1.62 -0.44
C LEU A 49 3.37 -0.59 0.25
N ASP A 50 4.13 -0.99 1.25
CA ASP A 50 5.20 -0.15 1.83
C ASP A 50 6.47 -0.98 2.04
N ALA A 51 7.62 -0.33 2.00
CA ALA A 51 8.92 -0.97 2.20
C ALA A 51 9.77 -0.14 3.17
N CYS A 52 10.41 -0.81 4.13
CA CYS A 52 11.35 -0.17 5.04
C CYS A 52 12.68 -0.92 5.07
N PHE A 53 13.79 -0.17 5.14
CA PHE A 53 15.12 -0.75 5.28
C PHE A 53 15.27 -1.39 6.66
N LEU A 54 15.76 -2.63 6.69
CA LEU A 54 16.16 -3.27 7.93
C LEU A 54 17.46 -2.62 8.44
N LYS A 55 17.56 -2.43 9.75
CA LYS A 55 18.76 -1.90 10.42
C LYS A 55 19.46 -3.02 11.17
N GLY A 56 20.79 -3.04 11.14
CA GLY A 56 21.64 -4.03 11.81
C GLY A 56 22.47 -4.83 10.81
N ASP A 57 22.96 -6.00 11.23
CA ASP A 57 23.79 -6.89 10.41
C ASP A 57 23.02 -7.54 9.24
N TYR A 58 21.69 -7.46 9.30
CA TYR A 58 20.82 -7.94 8.24
C TYR A 58 20.59 -6.83 7.22
N HIS A 59 21.25 -6.95 6.07
CA HIS A 59 21.00 -6.12 4.91
C HIS A 59 19.68 -6.53 4.24
N GLY A 60 18.90 -5.55 3.78
CA GLY A 60 17.66 -5.78 3.06
C GLY A 60 16.55 -4.78 3.36
N GLN A 61 15.37 -5.11 2.87
CA GLN A 61 14.14 -4.35 3.03
C GLN A 61 13.00 -5.27 3.46
N LEU A 62 12.24 -4.84 4.46
CA LEU A 62 10.97 -5.45 4.83
C LEU A 62 9.88 -4.78 4.00
N MET A 63 9.27 -5.53 3.10
CA MET A 63 8.11 -5.12 2.33
C MET A 63 6.85 -5.64 2.98
N ALA A 64 5.84 -4.79 3.12
CA ALA A 64 4.55 -5.12 3.71
C ALA A 64 3.43 -4.72 2.76
N THR A 65 2.57 -5.69 2.47
CA THR A 65 1.31 -5.50 1.76
C THR A 65 0.21 -5.32 2.78
N LEU A 66 -0.41 -4.14 2.79
CA LEU A 66 -1.47 -3.76 3.72
C LEU A 66 -2.80 -3.65 2.98
N GLY A 67 -3.84 -4.29 3.49
CA GLY A 67 -5.21 -4.03 3.09
C GLY A 67 -5.85 -2.96 3.99
N ARG A 68 -6.95 -2.37 3.54
CA ARG A 68 -7.77 -1.47 4.36
C ARG A 68 -9.18 -2.01 4.54
N ASP A 69 -9.65 -2.13 5.77
CA ASP A 69 -10.99 -2.64 6.05
C ASP A 69 -12.09 -1.56 5.88
N GLY A 70 -13.36 -1.97 6.01
CA GLY A 70 -14.51 -1.06 5.98
C GLY A 70 -14.47 0.03 7.07
N LYS A 71 -13.73 -0.17 8.17
CA LYS A 71 -13.55 0.77 9.29
C LYS A 71 -12.31 1.67 9.12
N ASN A 72 -11.71 1.71 7.93
CA ASN A 72 -10.49 2.46 7.63
C ASN A 72 -9.23 2.00 8.37
N GLN A 73 -9.24 0.82 8.99
CA GLN A 73 -8.09 0.23 9.66
C GLN A 73 -7.22 -0.50 8.64
N ASN A 74 -5.91 -0.35 8.77
CA ASN A 74 -4.95 -1.10 7.97
C ASN A 74 -4.73 -2.47 8.62
N PHE A 75 -4.63 -3.51 7.80
CA PHE A 75 -4.26 -4.85 8.26
C PHE A 75 -3.21 -5.45 7.33
N LEU A 76 -2.31 -6.24 7.90
CA LEU A 76 -1.24 -6.89 7.15
C LEU A 76 -1.81 -8.07 6.35
N ILE A 77 -1.74 -7.98 5.01
CA ILE A 77 -2.08 -9.07 4.11
C ILE A 77 -0.88 -10.02 3.97
N ALA A 78 0.29 -9.46 3.68
CA ALA A 78 1.52 -10.21 3.49
C ALA A 78 2.73 -9.36 3.84
N TYR A 79 3.85 -10.00 4.16
CA TYR A 79 5.14 -9.34 4.29
C TYR A 79 6.24 -10.22 3.71
N PHE A 80 7.30 -9.59 3.23
CA PHE A 80 8.44 -10.23 2.60
C PHE A 80 9.72 -9.53 3.04
N VAL A 81 10.78 -10.28 3.30
CA VAL A 81 12.11 -9.72 3.43
C VAL A 81 12.81 -9.92 2.10
N VAL A 82 13.22 -8.83 1.48
CA VAL A 82 13.91 -8.83 0.19
C VAL A 82 15.25 -8.13 0.34
N GLU A 83 16.25 -8.48 -0.47
CA GLU A 83 17.54 -7.77 -0.44
C GLU A 83 17.40 -6.33 -0.96
N ALA A 84 16.55 -6.12 -1.97
CA ALA A 84 16.26 -4.80 -2.52
C ALA A 84 14.91 -4.76 -3.25
N GLU A 85 14.30 -3.57 -3.29
CA GLU A 85 13.18 -3.27 -4.19
C GLU A 85 13.70 -3.26 -5.64
N THR A 86 13.61 -4.41 -6.31
CA THR A 86 14.02 -4.54 -7.71
C THR A 86 12.81 -4.45 -8.63
N LYS A 87 13.01 -3.88 -9.82
CA LYS A 87 11.96 -3.85 -10.85
C LYS A 87 11.47 -5.26 -11.17
N GLY A 88 12.38 -6.24 -11.20
CA GLY A 88 12.05 -7.66 -11.41
C GLY A 88 11.09 -8.22 -10.36
N PHE A 89 11.34 -8.00 -9.07
CA PHE A 89 10.44 -8.44 -8.00
C PHE A 89 9.03 -7.82 -8.15
N MET A 90 8.97 -6.53 -8.48
CA MET A 90 7.70 -5.84 -8.68
C MET A 90 6.94 -6.33 -9.92
N THR A 91 7.59 -6.42 -11.08
CA THR A 91 6.92 -6.73 -12.35
C THR A 91 6.70 -8.22 -12.58
N MET A 92 7.57 -9.09 -12.09
CA MET A 92 7.48 -10.55 -12.28
C MET A 92 6.91 -11.27 -11.06
N GLY A 93 6.93 -10.65 -9.87
CA GLY A 93 6.39 -11.23 -8.65
C GLY A 93 5.06 -10.60 -8.24
N LEU A 94 5.11 -9.35 -7.78
CA LEU A 94 3.96 -8.72 -7.12
C LEU A 94 2.80 -8.44 -8.07
N VAL A 95 3.06 -7.84 -9.24
CA VAL A 95 2.01 -7.47 -10.21
C VAL A 95 1.21 -8.70 -10.67
N PRO A 96 1.83 -9.81 -11.11
CA PRO A 96 1.09 -11.02 -11.49
C PRO A 96 0.29 -11.63 -10.34
N VAL A 97 0.86 -11.66 -9.12
CA VAL A 97 0.15 -12.18 -7.94
C VAL A 97 -1.11 -11.38 -7.68
N VAL A 98 -1.03 -10.05 -7.72
CA VAL A 98 -2.16 -9.16 -7.47
C VAL A 98 -3.20 -9.27 -8.60
N GLN A 99 -2.78 -9.32 -9.86
CA GLN A 99 -3.68 -9.54 -11.00
C GLN A 99 -4.37 -10.91 -10.93
N GLY A 100 -3.74 -11.91 -10.33
CA GLY A 100 -4.35 -13.21 -10.05
C GLY A 100 -5.49 -13.16 -9.01
N ILE A 101 -5.56 -12.11 -8.18
CA ILE A 101 -6.62 -11.92 -7.18
C ILE A 101 -7.87 -11.31 -7.82
N SER A 102 -7.71 -10.40 -8.80
CA SER A 102 -8.82 -9.83 -9.57
C SER A 102 -8.36 -9.34 -10.93
N ALA A 103 -9.20 -9.56 -11.95
CA ALA A 103 -8.98 -9.11 -13.32
C ALA A 103 -9.05 -7.58 -13.48
N ASN A 104 -9.70 -6.86 -12.55
CA ASN A 104 -9.89 -5.41 -12.63
C ASN A 104 -8.94 -4.64 -11.70
N VAL A 105 -7.71 -5.12 -11.58
CA VAL A 105 -6.69 -4.47 -10.76
C VAL A 105 -6.11 -3.26 -11.49
N GLU A 106 -6.32 -2.08 -10.93
CA GLU A 106 -5.56 -0.88 -11.31
C GLU A 106 -4.36 -0.69 -10.38
N SER A 107 -3.15 -0.67 -10.94
CA SER A 107 -1.94 -0.33 -10.20
C SER A 107 -1.66 1.17 -10.28
N ARG A 108 -1.66 1.87 -9.14
CA ARG A 108 -1.36 3.31 -9.06
C ARG A 108 -0.09 3.58 -8.26
N LEU A 109 0.72 4.54 -8.69
CA LEU A 109 1.90 4.97 -7.93
C LEU A 109 1.47 5.83 -6.74
N CYS A 110 2.11 5.62 -5.59
CA CYS A 110 1.91 6.50 -4.45
C CYS A 110 2.45 7.90 -4.76
N VAL A 111 1.54 8.88 -4.87
CA VAL A 111 1.89 10.30 -5.14
C VAL A 111 2.92 10.85 -4.16
N LYS A 112 2.94 10.38 -2.91
CA LYS A 112 3.92 10.80 -1.90
C LYS A 112 5.34 10.39 -2.29
N ASN A 113 5.51 9.18 -2.80
CA ASN A 113 6.80 8.65 -3.23
C ASN A 113 7.21 9.22 -4.59
N LEU A 114 6.24 9.36 -5.50
CA LEU A 114 6.41 10.07 -6.77
C LEU A 114 6.96 11.47 -6.53
N TYR A 115 6.29 12.26 -5.69
CA TYR A 115 6.77 13.58 -5.32
C TYR A 115 8.11 13.52 -4.59
N GLY A 116 8.34 12.55 -3.70
CA GLY A 116 9.59 12.38 -2.97
C GLY A 116 10.82 12.22 -3.87
N ASN A 117 10.67 11.52 -5.00
CA ASN A 117 11.70 11.37 -6.02
C ASN A 117 11.74 12.56 -6.99
N TRP A 118 10.58 12.97 -7.50
CA TRP A 118 10.43 14.04 -8.47
C TRP A 118 10.92 15.40 -7.94
N LYS A 119 10.65 15.70 -6.66
CA LYS A 119 11.11 16.95 -6.03
C LYS A 119 12.63 17.08 -5.96
N LYS A 120 13.39 15.98 -6.08
CA LYS A 120 14.86 16.03 -6.12
C LYS A 120 15.36 16.75 -7.38
N LYS A 121 14.59 16.70 -8.47
CA LYS A 121 14.86 17.39 -9.75
C LYS A 121 14.02 18.67 -9.91
N HIS A 122 12.80 18.66 -9.40
CA HIS A 122 11.80 19.72 -9.60
C HIS A 122 11.32 20.30 -8.25
N LEU A 123 12.15 21.14 -7.64
CA LEU A 123 11.79 21.88 -6.42
C LEU A 123 10.85 23.04 -6.74
N GLY A 124 9.90 23.32 -5.83
CA GLY A 124 8.97 24.45 -5.94
C GLY A 124 7.64 24.16 -5.24
N LEU A 125 7.12 25.14 -4.50
CA LEU A 125 5.84 25.01 -3.80
C LEU A 125 4.67 24.91 -4.78
N GLU A 126 4.64 25.78 -5.79
CA GLU A 126 3.58 25.75 -6.81
C GLU A 126 3.61 24.45 -7.64
N LEU A 127 4.80 23.95 -7.99
CA LEU A 127 4.94 22.66 -8.69
C LEU A 127 4.42 21.50 -7.84
N LYS A 128 4.68 21.53 -6.52
CA LYS A 128 4.09 20.59 -5.58
C LYS A 128 2.57 20.71 -5.61
N GLU A 129 2.01 21.90 -5.49
CA GLU A 129 0.56 22.12 -5.48
C GLU A 129 -0.12 21.58 -6.75
N VAL A 130 0.45 21.88 -7.92
CA VAL A 130 -0.07 21.37 -9.19
C VAL A 130 0.02 19.85 -9.26
N LEU A 131 1.14 19.24 -8.85
CA LEU A 131 1.26 17.77 -8.81
C LEU A 131 0.19 17.14 -7.91
N TRP A 132 -0.08 17.73 -6.74
CA TRP A 132 -1.13 17.25 -5.85
C TRP A 132 -2.54 17.50 -6.41
N ALA A 133 -2.76 18.59 -7.15
CA ALA A 133 -4.02 18.86 -7.84
C ALA A 133 -4.26 17.83 -8.96
N THR A 134 -3.25 17.53 -9.77
CA THR A 134 -3.26 16.45 -10.78
C THR A 134 -3.60 15.10 -10.14
N ALA A 135 -2.95 14.75 -9.02
CA ALA A 135 -3.17 13.46 -8.34
C ALA A 135 -4.56 13.33 -7.70
N ARG A 136 -5.20 14.46 -7.34
CA ARG A 136 -6.57 14.48 -6.79
C ARG A 136 -7.65 14.61 -7.87
N ALA A 137 -7.28 14.78 -9.14
CA ALA A 137 -8.25 14.90 -10.22
C ALA A 137 -9.09 13.63 -10.32
N THR A 138 -10.41 13.79 -10.24
CA THR A 138 -11.38 12.69 -10.37
C THR A 138 -11.90 12.53 -11.79
N THR A 139 -11.59 13.47 -12.68
CA THR A 139 -12.03 13.47 -14.08
C THR A 139 -10.88 13.83 -15.01
N THR A 140 -10.89 13.26 -16.23
CA THR A 140 -9.89 13.52 -17.26
C THR A 140 -9.73 15.02 -17.58
N PRO A 141 -10.81 15.81 -17.77
CA PRO A 141 -10.65 17.24 -18.08
C PRO A 141 -9.98 18.03 -16.95
N THR A 142 -10.27 17.65 -15.69
CA THR A 142 -9.60 18.27 -14.53
C THR A 142 -8.13 17.92 -14.50
N TRP A 143 -7.80 16.65 -14.76
CA TRP A 143 -6.42 16.19 -14.84
C TRP A 143 -5.65 16.90 -15.95
N GLU A 144 -6.22 16.98 -17.16
CA GLU A 144 -5.62 17.65 -18.32
C GLU A 144 -5.32 19.12 -18.03
N ARG A 145 -6.27 19.84 -17.42
CA ARG A 145 -6.09 21.24 -17.03
C ARG A 145 -4.89 21.42 -16.10
N GLU A 146 -4.78 20.61 -15.04
CA GLU A 146 -3.66 20.72 -14.11
C GLU A 146 -2.33 20.28 -14.76
N MET A 147 -2.35 19.27 -15.64
CA MET A 147 -1.17 18.87 -16.41
C MET A 147 -0.70 19.97 -17.38
N LEU A 148 -1.63 20.66 -18.04
CA LEU A 148 -1.32 21.81 -18.89
C LEU A 148 -0.78 22.98 -18.07
N ARG A 149 -1.33 23.22 -16.88
CA ARG A 149 -0.78 24.20 -15.93
C ARG A 149 0.66 23.84 -15.54
N MET A 150 0.94 22.57 -15.23
CA MET A 150 2.31 22.10 -14.96
C MET A 150 3.23 22.35 -16.15
N LYS A 151 2.77 22.02 -17.37
CA LYS A 151 3.53 22.24 -18.61
C LYS A 151 3.88 23.71 -18.82
N ALA A 152 2.91 24.61 -18.58
CA ALA A 152 3.10 26.05 -18.70
C ALA A 152 4.10 26.59 -17.65
N MET A 153 4.11 26.02 -16.45
CA MET A 153 5.04 26.43 -15.39
C MET A 153 6.46 25.90 -15.61
N LYS A 154 6.59 24.62 -15.97
CA LYS A 154 7.89 23.98 -16.21
C LYS A 154 7.71 22.74 -17.09
N GLU A 155 7.96 22.91 -18.38
CA GLU A 155 7.78 21.86 -19.38
C GLU A 155 8.60 20.59 -19.07
N ASP A 156 9.84 20.73 -18.60
CA ASP A 156 10.67 19.58 -18.21
C ASP A 156 10.07 18.77 -17.06
N ALA A 157 9.40 19.43 -16.12
CA ALA A 157 8.76 18.79 -14.99
C ALA A 157 7.53 17.99 -15.44
N TRP A 158 6.78 18.53 -16.40
CA TRP A 158 5.68 17.85 -17.08
C TRP A 158 6.17 16.65 -17.90
N LYS A 159 7.28 16.79 -18.65
CA LYS A 159 7.90 15.67 -19.39
C LYS A 159 8.34 14.55 -18.45
N ASP A 160 9.03 14.88 -17.35
CA ASP A 160 9.50 13.89 -16.35
C ASP A 160 8.31 13.16 -15.70
N MET A 161 7.15 13.81 -15.51
CA MET A 161 5.93 13.18 -14.99
C MET A 161 5.29 12.18 -15.95
N LEU A 162 5.41 12.42 -17.26
CA LEU A 162 4.87 11.54 -18.29
C LEU A 162 5.81 10.37 -18.61
N ASP A 163 7.12 10.54 -18.41
CA ASP A 163 8.08 9.47 -18.62
C ASP A 163 7.93 8.37 -17.56
N GLU A 164 7.65 7.13 -17.97
CA GLU A 164 7.61 5.99 -17.06
C GLU A 164 9.00 5.54 -16.62
N LYS A 165 10.03 5.82 -17.43
CA LYS A 165 11.42 5.42 -17.14
C LYS A 165 12.05 6.31 -16.07
N SER A 166 11.59 7.56 -15.95
CA SER A 166 12.03 8.51 -14.92
C SER A 166 11.53 8.12 -13.52
N LYS A 167 10.46 7.33 -13.43
CA LYS A 167 9.82 6.90 -12.19
C LYS A 167 10.62 5.74 -11.58
N GLY A 168 11.59 6.08 -10.74
CA GLY A 168 12.50 5.12 -10.09
C GLY A 168 11.78 4.00 -9.33
N VAL A 169 12.48 2.91 -9.01
CA VAL A 169 11.87 1.69 -8.43
C VAL A 169 11.16 1.95 -7.09
N ALA A 170 11.66 2.89 -6.28
CA ALA A 170 11.03 3.33 -5.01
C ALA A 170 9.69 4.08 -5.17
N THR A 171 9.27 4.34 -6.40
CA THR A 171 7.98 4.98 -6.72
C THR A 171 6.85 3.95 -6.85
N TRP A 172 7.20 2.66 -6.93
CA TRP A 172 6.32 1.54 -7.23
C TRP A 172 5.66 0.92 -5.97
N LEU A 173 5.63 1.68 -4.88
CA LEU A 173 4.76 1.41 -3.74
C LEU A 173 3.31 1.69 -4.19
N HIS A 174 2.63 0.61 -4.57
CA HIS A 174 1.34 0.65 -5.25
C HIS A 174 0.17 0.87 -4.30
N TRP A 175 -0.81 1.62 -4.78
CA TRP A 175 -2.20 1.45 -4.38
C TRP A 175 -2.89 0.63 -5.47
N ILE A 176 -3.33 -0.57 -5.12
CA ILE A 176 -4.07 -1.45 -6.02
C ILE A 176 -5.54 -1.25 -5.73
N HIS A 177 -6.27 -0.68 -6.68
CA HIS A 177 -7.73 -0.64 -6.60
C HIS A 177 -8.30 -1.89 -7.27
N MET A 178 -9.28 -2.54 -6.63
CA MET A 178 -9.96 -3.72 -7.18
C MET A 178 -11.45 -3.41 -7.40
N SER A 179 -11.80 -2.84 -8.55
CA SER A 179 -13.21 -2.52 -8.85
C SER A 179 -14.07 -3.75 -9.07
#